data_AF-A0A959JLX9-F1
#
_entry.id   AF-A0A959JLX9-F1
#
_cell.length_a   1.000
_cell.length_b   1.000
_cell.length_c   1.000
_cell.angle_alpha   90.00
_cell.angle_beta   90.00
_cell.angle_gamma   90.00
#
_symmetry.space_group_name_H-M   'P 1'
#
loop_
_entity.id
_entity.type
_entity.pdbx_description
1 polymer ?
#
loop_
_entity_poly.entity_id
_entity_poly.type
_entity_poly.pdbx_seq_one_letter_code
_entity_poly.pdbx_strand_id
1 'polypeptide(L)'
;HLQFGVIQTKDGRVFELKDHFRDAEDLLTEEFSPEFWLGATYYNLITVELPMNKRAYVLFGKNQWNNIEHIKIADVLFFSSEGKPFFGKPIFENEVNGEKKYFNRILLKYTADGFCSLNYNAGMEMIVFDHLIPIQSRLNPKVNSYASDGSYSGYTWNGKYWVLESKLKVEVLESAPRPKPVLNGKNVFGN
;
A
#
# COMPACT_ATOMS: atom_id res chain seq x y z
N HIS A 1 16.52 -6.05 -7.24
CA HIS A 1 17.06 -4.92 -8.02
C HIS A 1 17.38 -3.79 -7.07
N LEU A 2 18.51 -3.11 -7.24
CA LEU A 2 18.84 -1.93 -6.44
C LEU A 2 17.97 -0.76 -6.92
N GLN A 3 17.28 -0.08 -6.01
CA GLN A 3 16.49 1.11 -6.34
C GLN A 3 17.24 2.39 -5.98
N PHE A 4 16.91 3.46 -6.69
CA PHE A 4 17.40 4.81 -6.42
C PHE A 4 16.22 5.76 -6.40
N GLY A 5 16.23 6.71 -5.47
CA GLY A 5 15.19 7.72 -5.34
C GLY A 5 15.77 9.06 -4.91
N VAL A 6 15.01 10.12 -5.13
CA VAL A 6 15.33 11.46 -4.65
C VAL A 6 14.05 12.13 -4.14
N ILE A 7 14.17 12.88 -3.05
CA ILE A 7 13.14 13.82 -2.59
C ILE A 7 13.69 15.22 -2.77
N GLN A 8 12.99 16.05 -3.54
CA GLN A 8 13.30 17.47 -3.68
C GLN A 8 12.21 18.29 -2.99
N THR A 9 12.60 19.12 -2.04
CA THR A 9 11.69 20.05 -1.35
C THR A 9 11.58 21.36 -2.12
N LYS A 10 10.52 22.13 -1.85
CA LYS A 10 10.24 23.41 -2.55
C LYS A 10 11.35 24.45 -2.42
N ASP A 11 12.09 24.42 -1.31
CA ASP A 11 13.24 25.29 -1.04
C ASP A 11 14.53 24.82 -1.75
N GLY A 12 14.46 23.75 -2.54
CA GLY A 12 15.55 23.26 -3.38
C GLY A 12 16.48 22.24 -2.71
N ARG A 13 16.23 21.85 -1.45
CA ARG A 13 17.01 20.76 -0.83
C ARG A 13 16.68 19.43 -1.52
N VAL A 14 17.72 18.63 -1.72
CA VAL A 14 17.63 17.30 -2.32
C VAL A 14 18.12 16.28 -1.31
N PHE A 15 17.32 15.24 -1.09
CA PHE A 15 17.67 14.08 -0.27
C PHE A 15 17.77 12.87 -1.19
N GLU A 16 18.97 12.33 -1.34
CA GLU A 16 19.18 11.07 -2.03
C GLU A 16 18.67 9.91 -1.17
N LEU A 17 17.91 9.00 -1.79
CA LEU A 17 17.41 7.80 -1.15
C LEU A 17 18.27 6.61 -1.58
N LYS A 18 18.84 5.90 -0.60
CA LYS A 18 19.67 4.71 -0.82
C LYS A 18 18.92 3.47 -0.37
N ASP A 19 18.77 2.53 -1.29
CA ASP A 19 18.05 1.29 -1.04
C ASP A 19 18.83 0.38 -0.07
N HIS A 20 18.23 0.10 1.08
CA HIS A 20 18.75 -0.78 2.12
C HIS A 20 17.76 -1.91 2.47
N PHE A 21 16.79 -2.19 1.59
CA PHE A 21 15.66 -3.05 1.93
C PHE A 21 16.06 -4.50 2.26
N ARG A 22 17.18 -4.99 1.72
CA ARG A 22 17.67 -6.36 1.95
C ARG A 22 18.45 -6.52 3.25
N ASP A 23 18.95 -5.42 3.79
CA ASP A 23 19.88 -5.40 4.91
C ASP A 23 19.22 -4.84 6.18
N ALA A 24 17.95 -4.43 6.10
CA ALA A 24 17.17 -3.95 7.23
C ALA A 24 16.77 -5.10 8.17
N GLU A 25 16.91 -4.88 9.48
CA GLU A 25 16.69 -5.90 10.51
C GLU A 25 15.20 -6.00 10.89
N ASP A 26 14.54 -4.86 11.14
CA ASP A 26 13.11 -4.82 11.45
C ASP A 26 12.31 -3.98 10.44
N LEU A 27 11.80 -4.71 9.45
CA LEU A 27 10.96 -4.12 8.41
C LEU A 27 9.60 -3.61 8.89
N LEU A 28 9.12 -3.98 10.08
CA LEU A 28 7.75 -3.67 10.51
C LEU A 28 7.68 -2.54 11.53
N THR A 29 8.71 -2.35 12.36
CA THR A 29 8.66 -1.40 13.48
C THR A 29 9.81 -0.40 13.55
N GLU A 30 10.79 -0.47 12.64
CA GLU A 30 11.88 0.50 12.55
C GLU A 30 11.53 1.74 11.70
N GLU A 31 12.07 2.90 12.05
CA GLU A 31 12.05 4.12 11.21
C GLU A 31 13.32 4.18 10.35
N PHE A 32 13.20 4.53 9.07
CA PHE A 32 14.33 4.62 8.16
C PHE A 32 14.62 6.05 7.74
N SER A 33 15.90 6.42 7.73
CA SER A 33 16.37 7.67 7.14
C SER A 33 16.56 7.50 5.62
N PRO A 34 16.83 8.59 4.87
CA PRO A 34 17.08 8.52 3.43
C PRO A 34 18.19 7.53 3.04
N GLU A 35 19.20 7.38 3.90
CA GLU A 35 20.34 6.50 3.69
C GLU A 35 20.03 5.01 3.90
N PHE A 36 18.90 4.69 4.55
CA PHE A 36 18.42 3.33 4.84
C PHE A 36 17.03 3.08 4.24
N TRP A 37 16.67 3.81 3.20
CA TRP A 37 15.34 3.76 2.60
C TRP A 37 15.01 2.36 2.08
N LEU A 38 13.77 1.92 2.31
CA LEU A 38 13.27 0.67 1.75
C LEU A 38 12.87 0.91 0.29
N GLY A 39 13.78 0.58 -0.63
CA GLY A 39 13.64 0.90 -2.04
C GLY A 39 12.32 0.41 -2.64
N ALA A 40 11.49 1.31 -3.17
CA ALA A 40 10.23 0.97 -3.82
C ALA A 40 9.87 1.93 -4.96
N THR A 41 9.23 1.40 -6.00
CA THR A 41 8.59 2.21 -7.04
C THR A 41 7.21 2.59 -6.56
N TYR A 42 7.01 3.86 -6.23
CA TYR A 42 5.75 4.38 -5.73
C TYR A 42 4.78 4.73 -6.87
N TYR A 43 3.53 4.29 -6.74
CA TYR A 43 2.46 4.51 -7.74
C TYR A 43 1.29 5.33 -7.20
N ASN A 44 1.21 5.51 -5.88
CA ASN A 44 0.21 6.38 -5.26
C ASN A 44 0.74 6.93 -3.93
N LEU A 45 0.16 8.04 -3.48
CA LEU A 45 0.35 8.57 -2.14
C LEU A 45 -0.93 9.23 -1.65
N ILE A 46 -1.13 9.22 -0.33
CA ILE A 46 -2.17 10.01 0.33
C ILE A 46 -1.56 10.85 1.45
N THR A 47 -2.17 12.00 1.72
CA THR A 47 -1.82 12.84 2.86
C THR A 47 -2.60 12.40 4.09
N VAL A 48 -1.92 12.32 5.22
CA VAL A 48 -2.51 12.01 6.52
C VAL A 48 -2.16 13.12 7.49
N GLU A 49 -3.17 13.69 8.13
CA GLU A 49 -2.99 14.67 9.21
C GLU A 49 -2.91 13.91 10.54
N LEU A 50 -1.74 13.95 11.17
CA LEU A 50 -1.47 13.34 12.46
C LEU A 50 -1.78 14.33 13.59
N PRO A 51 -1.90 13.85 14.84
CA PRO A 51 -2.11 14.72 15.99
C PRO A 51 -1.11 15.88 16.05
N MET A 52 -1.57 17.03 16.58
CA MET A 52 -0.81 18.29 16.64
C MET A 52 -0.51 18.89 15.25
N ASN A 53 -1.40 18.73 14.27
CA ASN A 53 -1.28 19.29 12.92
C ASN A 53 0.03 18.87 12.21
N LYS A 54 0.51 17.66 12.48
CA LYS A 54 1.71 17.12 11.82
C LYS A 54 1.28 16.37 10.58
N ARG A 55 1.75 16.80 9.41
CA ARG A 55 1.47 16.11 8.15
C ARG A 55 2.42 14.95 7.92
N ALA A 56 1.88 13.82 7.47
CA ALA A 56 2.62 12.70 6.91
C ALA A 56 1.98 12.24 5.60
N TYR A 57 2.65 11.32 4.92
CA TYR A 57 2.20 10.77 3.65
C TYR A 57 2.32 9.25 3.70
N VAL A 58 1.25 8.54 3.36
CA VAL A 58 1.33 7.09 3.12
C VAL A 58 1.65 6.90 1.64
N LEU A 59 2.78 6.28 1.36
CA LEU A 59 3.30 5.99 0.03
C LEU A 59 3.01 4.54 -0.33
N PHE A 60 2.31 4.30 -1.43
CA PHE A 60 2.02 2.97 -1.94
C PHE A 60 3.00 2.61 -3.05
N GLY A 61 3.74 1.52 -2.87
CA GLY A 61 4.81 1.14 -3.78
C GLY A 61 4.95 -0.36 -3.99
N LYS A 62 5.83 -0.70 -4.92
CA LYS A 62 6.25 -2.06 -5.22
C LYS A 62 7.77 -2.17 -5.21
N ASN A 63 8.30 -3.18 -4.54
CA ASN A 63 9.67 -3.63 -4.67
C ASN A 63 9.73 -4.95 -5.45
N GLN A 64 10.63 -5.02 -6.43
CA GLN A 64 10.95 -6.26 -7.14
C GLN A 64 12.00 -7.04 -6.35
N TRP A 65 11.54 -7.78 -5.35
CA TRP A 65 12.40 -8.44 -4.36
C TRP A 65 13.39 -9.40 -5.04
N ASN A 66 12.88 -10.31 -5.87
CA ASN A 66 13.68 -11.16 -6.77
C ASN A 66 12.80 -11.65 -7.93
N ASN A 67 13.32 -12.57 -8.75
CA ASN A 67 12.58 -13.10 -9.91
C ASN A 67 11.40 -14.04 -9.53
N ILE A 68 11.25 -14.38 -8.26
CA ILE A 68 10.25 -15.31 -7.72
C ILE A 68 9.20 -14.57 -6.90
N GLU A 69 9.58 -13.48 -6.23
CA GLU A 69 8.72 -12.75 -5.30
C GLU A 69 8.84 -11.24 -5.49
N HIS A 70 7.73 -10.55 -5.26
CA HIS A 70 7.64 -9.10 -5.18
C HIS A 70 7.08 -8.70 -3.81
N ILE A 71 7.25 -7.43 -3.44
CA ILE A 71 6.67 -6.86 -2.22
C ILE A 71 5.84 -5.64 -2.59
N LYS A 72 4.57 -5.61 -2.18
CA LYS A 72 3.80 -4.36 -2.08
C LYS A 72 4.06 -3.73 -0.71
N ILE A 73 4.25 -2.42 -0.70
CA ILE A 73 4.56 -1.65 0.50
C ILE A 73 3.64 -0.44 0.62
N ALA A 74 3.11 -0.20 1.82
CA ALA A 74 2.57 1.10 2.23
C ALA A 74 3.44 1.64 3.35
N ASP A 75 4.30 2.60 3.04
CA ASP A 75 5.28 3.18 3.98
C ASP A 75 4.92 4.63 4.29
N VAL A 76 5.34 5.14 5.45
CA VAL A 76 4.88 6.44 5.94
C VAL A 76 6.02 7.44 5.90
N LEU A 77 6.00 8.33 4.91
CA LEU A 77 6.92 9.46 4.80
C LEU A 77 6.49 10.60 5.71
N PHE A 78 7.39 11.07 6.54
CA PHE A 78 7.21 12.27 7.35
C PHE A 78 8.50 13.08 7.39
N PHE A 79 8.40 14.31 7.88
CA PHE A 79 9.54 15.22 7.96
C PHE A 79 9.79 15.62 9.41
N SER A 80 11.07 15.69 9.79
CA SER A 80 11.48 16.29 11.06
C SER A 80 11.17 17.79 11.09
N SER A 81 11.32 18.42 12.26
CA SER A 81 11.20 19.89 12.40
C SER A 81 12.19 20.66 11.51
N GLU A 82 13.32 20.06 11.19
CA GLU A 82 14.34 20.62 10.30
C GLU A 82 14.04 20.35 8.81
N GLY A 83 12.96 19.62 8.51
CA GLY A 83 12.57 19.25 7.15
C GLY A 83 13.38 18.09 6.54
N LYS A 84 14.06 17.27 7.36
CA LYS A 84 14.68 16.03 6.89
C LYS A 84 13.60 14.94 6.75
N PRO A 85 13.50 14.22 5.62
CA PRO A 85 12.55 13.13 5.46
C PRO A 85 12.95 11.88 6.24
N PHE A 86 11.96 11.17 6.74
CA PHE A 86 12.05 9.87 7.40
C PHE A 86 10.88 9.00 6.98
N PHE A 87 11.04 7.69 7.10
CA PHE A 87 10.06 6.69 6.69
C PHE A 87 9.69 5.79 7.86
N GLY A 88 8.43 5.33 7.89
CA GLY A 88 7.97 4.36 8.86
C GLY A 88 7.41 4.93 10.15
N LYS A 89 6.54 5.91 10.10
CA LYS A 89 5.84 6.35 11.32
C LYS A 89 4.85 5.26 11.81
N PRO A 90 4.80 4.91 13.11
CA PRO A 90 3.94 3.84 13.66
C PRO A 90 2.47 4.25 13.70
N ILE A 91 1.78 4.23 12.55
CA ILE A 91 0.39 4.68 12.43
C ILE A 91 -0.58 3.57 12.02
N PHE A 92 -0.12 2.33 11.84
CA PHE A 92 -0.99 1.17 11.57
C PHE A 92 -1.25 0.40 12.86
N GLU A 93 -2.48 0.38 13.33
CA GLU A 93 -2.92 -0.33 14.53
C GLU A 93 -3.54 -1.67 14.14
N ASN A 94 -3.03 -2.75 14.73
CA ASN A 94 -3.60 -4.08 14.65
C ASN A 94 -3.92 -4.60 16.07
N GLU A 95 -4.78 -5.60 16.16
CA GLU A 95 -4.99 -6.38 17.38
C GLU A 95 -4.36 -7.77 17.22
N VAL A 96 -3.50 -8.17 18.17
CA VAL A 96 -2.85 -9.48 18.20
C VAL A 96 -3.04 -10.06 19.58
N ASN A 97 -3.75 -11.19 19.68
CA ASN A 97 -4.07 -11.84 20.96
C ASN A 97 -4.78 -10.92 21.97
N GLY A 98 -5.63 -10.00 21.48
CA GLY A 98 -6.34 -9.02 22.31
C GLY A 98 -5.49 -7.80 22.71
N GLU A 99 -4.24 -7.70 22.25
CA GLU A 99 -3.37 -6.56 22.51
C GLU A 99 -3.19 -5.70 21.26
N LYS A 100 -3.24 -4.38 21.44
CA LYS A 100 -2.96 -3.43 20.37
C LYS A 100 -1.47 -3.42 20.04
N LYS A 101 -1.14 -3.64 18.78
CA LYS A 101 0.21 -3.49 18.21
C LYS A 101 0.21 -2.42 17.14
N TYR A 102 1.32 -1.69 17.07
CA TYR A 102 1.49 -0.60 16.11
C TYR A 102 2.63 -0.95 15.16
N PHE A 103 2.39 -0.73 13.88
CA PHE A 103 3.32 -1.00 12.80
C PHE A 103 3.58 0.28 12.00
N ASN A 104 4.77 0.32 11.42
CA ASN A 104 5.28 1.47 10.70
C ASN A 104 4.87 1.45 9.23
N ARG A 105 4.56 0.25 8.71
CA ARG A 105 4.25 0.00 7.30
C ARG A 105 3.49 -1.30 7.11
N ILE A 106 2.83 -1.40 5.97
CA ILE A 106 2.20 -2.64 5.48
C ILE A 106 3.13 -3.26 4.43
N LEU A 107 3.44 -4.54 4.56
CA LEU A 107 4.27 -5.30 3.63
C LEU A 107 3.54 -6.57 3.19
N LEU A 108 3.36 -6.73 1.89
CA LEU A 108 2.73 -7.91 1.31
C LEU A 108 3.68 -8.54 0.31
N LYS A 109 4.33 -9.63 0.72
CA LYS A 109 5.25 -10.40 -0.11
C LYS A 109 4.48 -11.49 -0.85
N TYR A 110 4.59 -11.51 -2.17
CA TYR A 110 3.76 -12.37 -3.02
C TYR A 110 4.56 -12.88 -4.23
N THR A 111 4.08 -13.97 -4.84
CA THR A 111 4.72 -14.59 -6.01
C THR A 111 4.75 -13.62 -7.19
N ALA A 112 5.88 -13.58 -7.90
CA ALA A 112 6.15 -12.57 -8.93
C ALA A 112 5.24 -12.71 -10.17
N ASP A 113 4.71 -13.91 -10.42
CA ASP A 113 3.73 -14.24 -11.47
C ASP A 113 2.27 -14.08 -11.03
N GLY A 114 2.05 -13.62 -9.80
CA GLY A 114 0.72 -13.38 -9.23
C GLY A 114 0.31 -11.91 -9.28
N PHE A 115 -0.93 -11.66 -8.83
CA PHE A 115 -1.45 -10.32 -8.59
C PHE A 115 -1.58 -10.09 -7.08
N CYS A 116 -1.28 -8.87 -6.64
CA CYS A 116 -1.46 -8.41 -5.27
C CYS A 116 -1.80 -6.91 -5.27
N SER A 117 -2.92 -6.55 -4.65
CA SER A 117 -3.34 -5.16 -4.48
C SER A 117 -3.02 -4.61 -3.08
N LEU A 118 -2.66 -3.32 -3.05
CA LEU A 118 -2.46 -2.51 -1.84
C LEU A 118 -2.59 -1.05 -2.24
N ASN A 119 -3.70 -0.39 -1.92
CA ASN A 119 -3.90 1.00 -2.30
C ASN A 119 -4.97 1.69 -1.44
N TYR A 120 -5.02 3.01 -1.48
CA TYR A 120 -6.14 3.75 -0.93
C TYR A 120 -7.35 3.72 -1.89
N ASN A 121 -8.52 3.37 -1.36
CA ASN A 121 -9.80 3.44 -2.04
C ASN A 121 -10.58 4.64 -1.50
N ALA A 122 -10.72 5.69 -2.32
CA ALA A 122 -11.42 6.91 -1.94
C ALA A 122 -12.93 6.73 -1.72
N GLY A 123 -13.57 5.76 -2.38
CA GLY A 123 -14.99 5.49 -2.20
C GLY A 123 -15.32 4.81 -0.87
N MET A 124 -14.37 4.07 -0.32
CA MET A 124 -14.47 3.42 1.00
C MET A 124 -13.78 4.23 2.10
N GLU A 125 -12.96 5.22 1.74
CA GLU A 125 -12.04 5.94 2.62
C GLU A 125 -11.07 5.01 3.38
N MET A 126 -10.66 3.92 2.74
CA MET A 126 -9.84 2.85 3.34
C MET A 126 -8.56 2.59 2.57
N ILE A 127 -7.52 2.13 3.27
CA ILE A 127 -6.42 1.42 2.63
C ILE A 127 -6.88 -0.03 2.45
N VAL A 128 -7.01 -0.49 1.21
CA VAL A 128 -7.50 -1.83 0.88
C VAL A 128 -6.36 -2.67 0.33
N PHE A 129 -6.31 -3.93 0.74
CA PHE A 129 -5.28 -4.85 0.31
C PHE A 129 -5.72 -6.30 0.29
N ASP A 130 -5.03 -7.10 -0.52
CA ASP A 130 -5.34 -8.51 -0.71
C ASP A 130 -5.00 -9.33 0.53
N HIS A 131 -5.88 -10.27 0.86
CA HIS A 131 -5.55 -11.35 1.78
C HIS A 131 -4.69 -12.39 1.05
N LEU A 132 -3.53 -12.68 1.63
CA LEU A 132 -2.53 -13.55 1.04
C LEU A 132 -2.53 -14.93 1.71
N ILE A 133 -2.58 -15.98 0.90
CA ILE A 133 -2.50 -17.37 1.34
C ILE A 133 -1.21 -18.03 0.84
N PRO A 134 -0.64 -18.98 1.60
CA PRO A 134 0.58 -19.67 1.20
C PRO A 134 0.31 -20.56 -0.02
N ILE A 135 1.26 -20.55 -0.97
CA ILE A 135 1.24 -21.39 -2.17
C ILE A 135 2.63 -21.91 -2.48
N GLN A 136 2.70 -22.96 -3.29
CA GLN A 136 3.94 -23.32 -3.97
C GLN A 136 4.14 -22.40 -5.17
N SER A 137 5.29 -21.70 -5.26
CA SER A 137 5.57 -20.86 -6.41
C SER A 137 5.64 -21.68 -7.70
N ARG A 138 4.99 -21.20 -8.76
CA ARG A 138 5.09 -21.80 -10.10
C ARG A 138 6.42 -21.48 -10.78
N LEU A 139 7.04 -20.35 -10.39
CA LEU A 139 8.35 -19.93 -10.88
C LEU A 139 9.49 -20.78 -10.31
N ASN A 140 9.32 -21.28 -9.08
CA ASN A 140 10.22 -22.26 -8.49
C ASN A 140 9.47 -23.15 -7.49
N PRO A 141 9.17 -24.41 -7.83
CA PRO A 141 8.46 -25.34 -6.95
C PRO A 141 9.15 -25.70 -5.63
N LYS A 142 10.37 -25.22 -5.38
CA LYS A 142 11.08 -25.38 -4.09
C LYS A 142 10.86 -24.20 -3.14
N VAL A 143 10.25 -23.11 -3.61
CA VAL A 143 10.02 -21.88 -2.82
C VAL A 143 8.55 -21.77 -2.46
N ASN A 144 8.26 -21.71 -1.16
CA ASN A 144 6.95 -21.34 -0.64
C ASN A 144 6.82 -19.82 -0.75
N SER A 145 5.72 -19.35 -1.33
CA SER A 145 5.41 -17.93 -1.43
C SER A 145 3.92 -17.72 -1.14
N TYR A 146 3.37 -16.58 -1.52
CA TYR A 146 1.98 -16.23 -1.26
C TYR A 146 1.28 -15.70 -2.51
N ALA A 147 -0.03 -15.92 -2.57
CA ALA A 147 -0.90 -15.35 -3.59
C ALA A 147 -2.19 -14.84 -2.97
N SER A 148 -2.82 -13.87 -3.63
CA SER A 148 -4.14 -13.38 -3.26
C SER A 148 -5.19 -14.49 -3.36
N ASP A 149 -6.03 -14.63 -2.33
CA ASP A 149 -7.20 -15.53 -2.36
C ASP A 149 -8.46 -14.87 -2.94
N GLY A 150 -8.35 -13.61 -3.37
CA GLY A 150 -9.45 -12.81 -3.92
C GLY A 150 -10.30 -12.09 -2.87
N SER A 151 -10.05 -12.32 -1.57
CA SER A 151 -10.63 -11.54 -0.49
C SER A 151 -9.72 -10.36 -0.09
N TYR A 152 -10.33 -9.37 0.56
CA TYR A 152 -9.63 -8.14 0.93
C TYR A 152 -9.75 -7.87 2.43
N SER A 153 -8.72 -7.27 2.98
CA SER A 153 -8.77 -6.59 4.28
C SER A 153 -8.52 -5.11 4.04
N GLY A 154 -8.72 -4.29 5.07
CA GLY A 154 -8.36 -2.90 4.95
C GLY A 154 -8.09 -2.21 6.26
N TYR A 155 -7.64 -0.97 6.16
CA TYR A 155 -7.46 -0.09 7.30
C TYR A 155 -8.38 1.11 7.19
N THR A 156 -9.04 1.47 8.29
CA THR A 156 -9.86 2.69 8.44
C THR A 156 -9.09 3.74 9.25
N TRP A 157 -9.22 5.01 8.90
CA TRP A 157 -8.58 6.09 9.65
C TRP A 157 -9.47 6.56 10.80
N ASN A 158 -8.97 6.54 12.04
CA ASN A 158 -9.71 7.02 13.22
C ASN A 158 -9.32 8.43 13.70
N GLY A 159 -8.54 9.17 12.91
CA GLY A 159 -7.97 10.47 13.29
C GLY A 159 -6.56 10.39 13.91
N LYS A 160 -6.09 9.19 14.28
CA LYS A 160 -4.76 8.98 14.87
C LYS A 160 -4.02 7.77 14.29
N TYR A 161 -4.74 6.69 14.03
CA TYR A 161 -4.23 5.44 13.51
C TYR A 161 -5.10 4.94 12.35
N TRP A 162 -4.46 4.26 11.42
CA TRP A 162 -5.09 3.34 10.49
C TRP A 162 -5.35 2.05 11.26
N VAL A 163 -6.61 1.72 11.54
CA VAL A 163 -7.00 0.55 12.33
C VAL A 163 -7.41 -0.59 11.40
N LEU A 164 -6.84 -1.78 11.62
CA LEU A 164 -7.10 -2.95 10.78
C LEU A 164 -8.54 -3.44 10.93
N GLU A 165 -9.26 -3.48 9.81
CA GLU A 165 -10.54 -4.14 9.64
C GLU A 165 -10.33 -5.46 8.91
N SER A 166 -10.51 -6.57 9.64
CA SER A 166 -10.32 -7.91 9.12
C SER A 166 -11.51 -8.32 8.25
N LYS A 167 -11.25 -8.71 6.99
CA LYS A 167 -12.25 -9.15 5.99
C LYS A 167 -13.30 -8.08 5.64
N LEU A 168 -13.04 -7.38 4.54
CA LEU A 168 -14.04 -6.53 3.90
C LEU A 168 -15.07 -7.41 3.20
N LYS A 169 -16.35 -7.23 3.53
CA LYS A 169 -17.45 -7.75 2.71
C LYS A 169 -17.51 -6.91 1.45
N VAL A 170 -16.92 -7.40 0.37
CA VAL A 170 -17.12 -6.81 -0.95
C VAL A 170 -18.55 -7.15 -1.36
N GLU A 171 -19.47 -6.20 -1.20
CA GLU A 171 -20.77 -6.29 -1.86
C GLU A 171 -20.51 -6.23 -3.37
N VAL A 172 -20.58 -7.39 -4.02
CA VAL A 172 -20.64 -7.44 -5.47
C VAL A 172 -21.95 -6.76 -5.83
N LEU A 173 -21.88 -5.55 -6.39
CA LEU A 173 -23.02 -4.96 -7.06
C LEU A 173 -23.43 -5.95 -8.17
N GLU A 174 -24.52 -6.69 -7.95
CA GLU A 174 -24.97 -7.77 -8.84
C GLU A 174 -25.31 -7.29 -10.26
N SER A 175 -25.29 -5.98 -10.51
CA SER A 175 -25.37 -5.46 -11.86
C SER A 175 -24.67 -4.11 -12.00
N ALA A 176 -23.90 -3.97 -13.08
CA ALA A 176 -23.59 -2.65 -13.62
C ALA A 176 -24.92 -1.93 -13.90
N PRO A 177 -25.08 -0.64 -13.55
CA PRO A 177 -26.26 0.12 -13.95
C PRO A 177 -26.32 0.11 -15.47
N ARG A 178 -27.19 -0.74 -16.04
CA ARG A 178 -27.44 -0.73 -17.48
C ARG A 178 -28.06 0.64 -17.76
N PRO A 179 -27.46 1.49 -18.60
CA PRO A 179 -28.16 2.67 -19.06
C PRO A 179 -29.49 2.20 -19.67
N LYS A 180 -30.62 2.65 -19.12
CA LYS A 180 -31.91 2.44 -19.75
C LYS A 180 -31.80 3.05 -21.15
N PRO A 181 -32.05 2.29 -22.24
CA PRO A 181 -32.08 2.88 -23.55
C PRO A 181 -33.11 4.02 -23.52
N VAL A 182 -32.67 5.24 -23.81
CA VAL A 182 -33.61 6.31 -24.11
C VAL A 182 -34.15 5.98 -25.49
N LEU A 183 -35.24 5.21 -25.53
CA LEU A 183 -36.06 5.06 -26.73
C LEU A 183 -36.74 6.40 -26.98
N ASN A 184 -36.00 7.37 -27.51
CA ASN A 184 -36.62 8.44 -28.27
C ASN A 184 -37.24 7.77 -29.49
N GLY A 185 -38.57 7.67 -29.52
CA GLY A 185 -39.38 7.06 -30.57
C GLY A 185 -39.28 7.79 -31.91
N LYS A 186 -38.08 7.90 -32.46
CA LYS A 186 -37.83 8.28 -33.85
C LYS A 186 -37.44 7.01 -34.59
N ASN A 187 -38.34 6.55 -35.46
CA ASN A 187 -38.05 5.55 -36.47
C ASN A 187 -36.83 6.02 -37.29
N VAL A 188 -35.70 5.33 -37.15
CA VAL A 188 -34.47 5.59 -37.90
C VAL A 188 -34.34 4.65 -39.11
N PHE A 189 -35.41 3.94 -39.47
CA PHE A 189 -35.51 3.22 -40.73
C PHE A 189 -36.50 3.96 -41.61
N GLY A 190 -35.97 4.63 -42.62
CA GLY A 190 -36.73 5.19 -43.72
C GLY A 190 -37.17 4.10 -44.70
N ASN A 191 -38.27 4.43 -45.39
CA ASN A 191 -39.06 3.70 -46.38
C ASN A 191 -40.05 2.68 -45.83
#